data_AF-A0A6N8DLP0-F1
#
_entry.id   AF-A0A6N8DLP0-F1
#
_cell.length_a   1.000
_cell.length_b   1.000
_cell.length_c   1.000
_cell.angle_alpha   90.00
_cell.angle_beta   90.00
_cell.angle_gamma   90.00
#
_symmetry.space_group_name_H-M   'P 1'
#
loop_
_entity.id
_entity.type
_entity.pdbx_description
1 polymer ?
#
loop_
_entity_poly.entity_id
_entity_poly.type
_entity_poly.pdbx_seq_one_letter_code
_entity_poly.pdbx_strand_id
1 'polypeptide(L)'
;MSALLCGLLILGAVSGSAAAAYFISISRERLWLKSQKSEDLYRRAEKTYVDAMAFFRARYDLAQTRTFARAADDLAALNEDVAELNILVGLYFPALGPQLAAATNALAVAFDSLRLAEAADLNNRERALDTLDLTVGGIREAFDQLKGAALSRGRIEGRRALPAPGARRASRAAIA
;
A
#
# COMPACT_ATOMS: atom_id res chain seq x y z
N MET A 1 15.47 49.79 -33.62
CA MET A 1 15.71 49.01 -32.38
C MET A 1 14.47 48.36 -31.78
N SER A 2 13.25 48.85 -32.04
CA SER A 2 11.97 48.33 -31.51
C SER A 2 11.53 46.97 -32.07
N ALA A 3 11.81 46.66 -33.34
CA ALA A 3 11.37 45.41 -33.97
C ALA A 3 12.09 44.15 -33.45
N LEU A 4 13.40 44.26 -33.13
CA LEU A 4 14.18 43.14 -32.57
C LEU A 4 13.74 42.81 -31.13
N LEU A 5 13.40 43.82 -30.34
CA LEU A 5 12.85 43.64 -28.99
C LEU A 5 11.46 42.99 -29.03
N CYS A 6 10.58 43.41 -29.95
CA CYS A 6 9.30 42.73 -30.16
C CYS A 6 9.46 41.28 -30.62
N GLY A 7 10.38 41.00 -31.54
CA GLY A 7 10.67 39.64 -31.99
C GLY A 7 11.16 38.72 -30.87
N LEU A 8 12.05 39.21 -30.00
CA LEU A 8 12.53 38.48 -28.83
C LEU A 8 11.42 38.23 -27.79
N LEU A 9 10.51 39.18 -27.58
CA LEU A 9 9.39 39.02 -26.65
C LEU A 9 8.36 38.00 -27.15
N ILE A 10 8.08 37.97 -28.45
CA ILE A 10 7.18 36.99 -29.06
C ILE A 10 7.79 35.59 -28.98
N LEU A 11 9.09 35.43 -29.30
CA LEU A 11 9.80 34.16 -29.14
C LEU A 11 9.83 33.69 -27.68
N GLY A 12 10.03 34.60 -26.73
CA GLY A 12 9.98 34.30 -25.29
C GLY A 12 8.59 33.86 -24.82
N ALA A 13 7.52 34.50 -25.30
CA ALA A 13 6.16 34.16 -24.94
C ALA A 13 5.72 32.81 -25.54
N VAL A 14 6.11 32.53 -26.79
CA VAL A 14 5.80 31.26 -27.48
C VAL A 14 6.60 30.09 -26.87
N SER A 15 7.89 30.28 -26.58
CA SER A 15 8.71 29.24 -25.93
C SER A 15 8.30 28.98 -24.47
N GLY A 16 7.95 30.03 -23.72
CA GLY A 16 7.45 29.90 -22.35
C GLY A 16 6.08 29.21 -22.27
N SER A 17 5.18 29.51 -23.21
CA SER A 17 3.86 28.86 -23.27
C SER A 17 3.94 27.41 -23.73
N ALA A 18 4.81 27.09 -24.70
CA ALA A 18 5.06 25.69 -25.10
C ALA A 18 5.68 24.87 -23.95
N ALA A 19 6.64 25.45 -23.21
CA ALA A 19 7.20 24.80 -22.03
C ALA A 19 6.16 24.58 -20.93
N ALA A 20 5.34 25.59 -20.63
CA ALA A 20 4.27 25.48 -19.64
C ALA A 20 3.22 24.42 -20.04
N ALA A 21 2.80 24.40 -21.31
CA ALA A 21 1.89 23.38 -21.83
C ALA A 21 2.47 21.96 -21.72
N TYR A 22 3.76 21.80 -22.03
CA TYR A 22 4.49 20.54 -21.87
C TYR A 22 4.53 20.08 -20.40
N PHE A 23 4.88 20.98 -19.47
CA PHE A 23 4.87 20.67 -18.03
C PHE A 23 3.47 20.32 -17.50
N ILE A 24 2.43 21.01 -17.97
CA ILE A 24 1.04 20.70 -17.60
C ILE A 24 0.65 19.32 -18.14
N SER A 25 1.00 19.00 -19.40
CA SER A 25 0.72 17.68 -20.00
C SER A 25 1.39 16.56 -19.22
N ILE A 26 2.70 16.68 -18.95
CA ILE A 26 3.45 15.68 -18.17
C ILE A 26 2.87 15.53 -16.76
N SER A 27 2.50 16.63 -16.12
CA SER A 27 1.92 16.59 -14.77
C SER A 27 0.59 15.84 -14.78
N ARG A 28 -0.25 16.06 -15.80
CA ARG A 28 -1.53 15.38 -15.95
C ARG A 28 -1.36 13.89 -16.23
N GLU A 29 -0.43 13.52 -17.11
CA GLU A 29 -0.08 12.12 -17.40
C GLU A 29 0.47 11.40 -16.17
N ARG A 30 1.37 12.04 -15.41
CA ARG A 30 1.90 11.50 -14.15
C ARG A 30 0.82 11.28 -13.11
N LEU A 31 -0.10 12.24 -12.95
CA LEU A 31 -1.22 12.12 -12.00
C LEU A 31 -2.20 11.02 -12.43
N TRP A 32 -2.49 10.92 -13.73
CA TRP A 32 -3.34 9.87 -14.28
C TRP A 32 -2.73 8.48 -14.05
N LEU A 33 -1.45 8.31 -14.39
CA LEU A 33 -0.72 7.07 -14.16
C LEU A 33 -0.64 6.71 -12.67
N LYS A 34 -0.43 7.70 -11.79
CA LYS A 34 -0.44 7.49 -10.34
C LYS A 34 -1.82 7.05 -9.84
N SER A 35 -2.90 7.64 -10.35
CA SER A 35 -4.27 7.25 -10.01
C SER A 35 -4.54 5.81 -10.44
N GLN A 36 -4.22 5.46 -11.69
CA GLN A 36 -4.41 4.11 -12.21
C GLN A 36 -3.59 3.09 -11.41
N LYS A 37 -2.33 3.40 -11.09
CA LYS A 37 -1.48 2.49 -10.30
C LYS A 37 -1.93 2.37 -8.84
N SER A 38 -2.57 3.40 -8.28
CA SER A 38 -3.13 3.33 -6.92
C SER A 38 -4.38 2.44 -6.86
N GLU A 39 -5.18 2.44 -7.92
CA GLU A 39 -6.32 1.53 -8.09
C GLU A 39 -5.85 0.10 -8.32
N ASP A 40 -4.84 -0.11 -9.18
CA ASP A 40 -4.19 -1.41 -9.38
C ASP A 40 -3.67 -1.97 -8.05
N LEU A 41 -3.00 -1.13 -7.24
CA LEU A 41 -2.48 -1.51 -5.93
C LEU A 41 -3.61 -1.88 -4.96
N TYR A 42 -4.69 -1.09 -4.91
CA TYR A 42 -5.84 -1.38 -4.07
C TYR A 42 -6.47 -2.73 -4.43
N ARG A 43 -6.76 -2.95 -5.72
CA ARG A 43 -7.38 -4.19 -6.20
C ARG A 43 -6.53 -5.42 -5.91
N ARG A 44 -5.22 -5.31 -6.10
CA ARG A 44 -4.30 -6.42 -5.79
C ARG A 44 -4.22 -6.66 -4.29
N ALA A 45 -4.11 -5.62 -3.47
CA ALA A 45 -4.12 -5.79 -2.02
C ALA A 45 -5.42 -6.43 -1.52
N GLU A 46 -6.56 -6.07 -2.12
CA GLU A 46 -7.85 -6.71 -1.84
C GLU A 46 -7.87 -8.18 -2.29
N LYS A 47 -7.41 -8.49 -3.51
CA LYS A 47 -7.30 -9.87 -4.01
C LYS A 47 -6.43 -10.72 -3.08
N THR A 48 -5.21 -10.27 -2.77
CA THR A 48 -4.28 -10.99 -1.88
C THR A 48 -4.89 -11.22 -0.50
N TYR A 49 -5.60 -10.23 0.05
CA TYR A 49 -6.32 -10.39 1.32
C TYR A 49 -7.41 -11.47 1.23
N VAL A 50 -8.25 -11.42 0.19
CA VAL A 50 -9.34 -12.39 -0.01
C VAL A 50 -8.77 -13.80 -0.18
N ASP A 51 -7.74 -13.94 -1.01
CA ASP A 51 -7.09 -15.22 -1.31
C ASP A 51 -6.39 -15.78 -0.06
N ALA A 52 -5.71 -14.94 0.73
CA ALA A 52 -5.14 -15.35 2.02
C ALA A 52 -6.22 -15.84 2.98
N MET A 53 -7.34 -15.11 3.11
CA MET A 53 -8.44 -15.51 3.98
C MET A 53 -9.12 -16.80 3.52
N ALA A 54 -9.29 -16.99 2.21
CA ALA A 54 -9.78 -18.23 1.65
C ALA A 54 -8.83 -19.40 1.96
N PHE A 55 -7.53 -19.20 1.81
CA PHE A 55 -6.50 -20.18 2.15
C PHE A 55 -6.56 -20.58 3.62
N PHE A 56 -6.54 -19.61 4.55
CA PHE A 56 -6.59 -19.90 5.98
C PHE A 56 -7.91 -20.57 6.38
N ARG A 57 -9.06 -20.11 5.86
CA ARG A 57 -10.37 -20.74 6.14
C ARG A 57 -10.43 -22.19 5.65
N ALA A 58 -10.01 -22.43 4.41
CA ALA A 58 -9.95 -23.79 3.89
C ALA A 58 -9.06 -24.67 4.79
N ARG A 59 -7.95 -24.13 5.28
CA ARG A 59 -7.03 -24.87 6.15
C ARG A 59 -7.54 -25.05 7.57
N TYR A 60 -8.34 -24.13 8.10
CA TYR A 60 -9.06 -24.27 9.37
C TYR A 60 -10.06 -25.44 9.33
N ASP A 61 -10.93 -25.45 8.32
CA ASP A 61 -11.94 -26.50 8.15
C ASP A 61 -11.28 -27.88 7.95
N LEU A 62 -10.18 -27.91 7.19
CA LEU A 62 -9.46 -29.12 6.89
C LEU A 62 -8.43 -29.50 7.96
N ALA A 63 -8.06 -28.63 8.89
CA ALA A 63 -7.39 -29.04 10.13
C ALA A 63 -8.32 -29.95 10.95
N GLN A 64 -9.63 -29.93 10.72
CA GLN A 64 -10.54 -30.91 11.31
C GLN A 64 -10.62 -32.22 10.51
N THR A 65 -10.15 -32.27 9.26
CA THR A 65 -10.22 -33.45 8.37
C THR A 65 -8.93 -33.69 7.58
N ARG A 66 -8.20 -34.76 7.93
CA ARG A 66 -6.89 -35.11 7.33
C ARG A 66 -6.98 -35.50 5.84
N THR A 67 -6.37 -34.71 4.94
CA THR A 67 -5.39 -35.08 3.87
C THR A 67 -5.29 -33.97 2.81
N PHE A 68 -4.09 -33.69 2.26
CA PHE A 68 -3.89 -32.65 1.25
C PHE A 68 -2.96 -33.02 0.10
N ALA A 69 -3.42 -32.69 -1.11
CA ALA A 69 -2.62 -32.70 -2.34
C ALA A 69 -2.58 -31.33 -3.08
N ARG A 70 -3.33 -30.29 -2.64
CA ARG A 70 -3.45 -28.98 -3.34
C ARG A 70 -2.84 -27.76 -2.63
N ALA A 71 -2.33 -27.91 -1.41
CA ALA A 71 -1.89 -26.76 -0.60
C ALA A 71 -0.64 -26.03 -1.15
N ALA A 72 0.17 -26.69 -1.97
CA ALA A 72 1.39 -26.10 -2.54
C ALA A 72 1.06 -25.06 -3.63
N ASP A 73 0.03 -25.30 -4.44
CA ASP A 73 -0.36 -24.43 -5.55
C ASP A 73 -0.98 -23.13 -5.02
N ASP A 74 -1.84 -23.22 -4.01
CA ASP A 74 -2.48 -22.06 -3.39
C ASP A 74 -1.44 -21.15 -2.68
N LEU A 75 -0.43 -21.75 -2.04
CA LEU A 75 0.67 -21.01 -1.41
C LEU A 75 1.56 -20.33 -2.46
N ALA A 76 1.81 -20.98 -3.59
CA ALA A 76 2.59 -20.41 -4.68
C ALA A 76 1.88 -19.17 -5.28
N ALA A 77 0.56 -19.26 -5.50
CA ALA A 77 -0.25 -18.15 -5.98
C ALA A 77 -0.24 -16.96 -5.00
N LEU A 78 -0.33 -17.21 -3.69
CA LEU A 78 -0.27 -16.13 -2.71
C LEU A 78 1.11 -15.44 -2.66
N ASN A 79 2.18 -16.23 -2.80
CA ASN A 79 3.54 -15.67 -2.87
C ASN A 79 3.77 -14.82 -4.12
N GLU A 80 3.19 -15.23 -5.25
CA GLU A 80 3.19 -14.42 -6.48
C GLU A 80 2.49 -13.08 -6.25
N ASP A 81 1.29 -13.10 -5.69
CA ASP A 81 0.53 -11.89 -5.37
C ASP A 81 1.31 -10.94 -4.43
N VAL A 82 1.99 -11.48 -3.41
CA VAL A 82 2.85 -10.70 -2.50
C VAL A 82 4.06 -10.11 -3.22
N ALA A 83 4.69 -10.86 -4.13
CA ALA A 83 5.81 -10.37 -4.93
C ALA A 83 5.37 -9.21 -5.84
N GLU A 84 4.20 -9.33 -6.46
CA GLU A 84 3.63 -8.27 -7.30
C GLU A 84 3.30 -6.99 -6.51
N LEU A 85 2.78 -7.13 -5.28
CA LEU A 85 2.57 -5.99 -4.38
C LEU A 85 3.90 -5.29 -4.03
N ASN A 86 4.95 -6.05 -3.77
CA ASN A 86 6.30 -5.52 -3.53
C ASN A 86 6.82 -4.74 -4.75
N ILE A 87 6.62 -5.26 -5.95
CA ILE A 87 7.01 -4.57 -7.19
C ILE A 87 6.23 -3.27 -7.36
N LEU A 88 4.91 -3.28 -7.16
CA LEU A 88 4.07 -2.09 -7.31
C LEU A 88 4.42 -0.99 -6.29
N VAL A 89 4.63 -1.37 -5.04
CA VAL A 89 5.04 -0.43 -3.99
C VAL A 89 6.46 0.08 -4.25
N GLY A 90 7.40 -0.80 -4.60
CA GLY A 90 8.79 -0.42 -4.87
C GLY A 90 8.94 0.55 -6.03
N LEU A 91 8.19 0.34 -7.12
CA LEU A 91 8.31 1.16 -8.34
C LEU A 91 7.47 2.44 -8.29
N TYR A 92 6.24 2.38 -7.76
CA TYR A 92 5.27 3.47 -7.91
C TYR A 92 4.93 4.19 -6.59
N PHE A 93 5.07 3.51 -5.45
CA PHE A 93 4.63 4.05 -4.15
C PHE A 93 5.62 3.71 -3.02
N PRO A 94 6.91 4.05 -3.12
CA PRO A 94 7.93 3.59 -2.17
C PRO A 94 7.64 4.00 -0.72
N ALA A 95 6.97 5.12 -0.53
CA ALA A 95 6.57 5.58 0.78
C ALA A 95 5.51 4.69 1.46
N LEU A 96 4.88 3.73 0.74
CA LEU A 96 3.96 2.71 1.27
C LEU A 96 4.70 1.45 1.78
N GLY A 97 6.03 1.42 1.68
CA GLY A 97 6.87 0.33 2.16
C GLY A 97 6.55 -0.11 3.59
N PRO A 98 6.36 0.80 4.57
CA PRO A 98 6.02 0.41 5.95
C PRO A 98 4.67 -0.33 6.05
N GLN A 99 3.65 0.12 5.30
CA GLN A 99 2.34 -0.51 5.30
C GLN A 99 2.38 -1.89 4.62
N LEU A 100 3.14 -2.03 3.54
CA LEU A 100 3.34 -3.31 2.89
C LEU A 100 4.14 -4.28 3.77
N ALA A 101 5.18 -3.80 4.45
CA ALA A 101 5.94 -4.58 5.42
C ALA A 101 5.05 -5.07 6.57
N ALA A 102 4.17 -4.23 7.09
CA ALA A 102 3.21 -4.63 8.12
C ALA A 102 2.24 -5.74 7.61
N ALA A 103 1.70 -5.59 6.39
CA ALA A 103 0.81 -6.58 5.80
C ALA A 103 1.50 -7.93 5.53
N THR A 104 2.71 -7.90 4.99
CA THR A 104 3.51 -9.11 4.73
C THR A 104 3.99 -9.79 6.00
N ASN A 105 4.35 -9.02 7.03
CA ASN A 105 4.66 -9.57 8.36
C ASN A 105 3.44 -10.22 9.01
N ALA A 106 2.24 -9.63 8.90
CA ALA A 106 1.02 -10.24 9.42
C ALA A 106 0.72 -11.59 8.73
N LEU A 107 0.94 -11.69 7.42
CA LEU A 107 0.84 -12.96 6.69
C LEU A 107 1.87 -13.97 7.19
N ALA A 108 3.14 -13.57 7.33
CA ALA A 108 4.21 -14.45 7.81
C ALA A 108 3.90 -15.01 9.20
N VAL A 109 3.45 -14.16 10.13
CA VAL A 109 3.05 -14.56 11.48
C VAL A 109 1.89 -15.56 11.45
N ALA A 110 0.89 -15.35 10.59
CA ALA A 110 -0.22 -16.28 10.43
C ALA A 110 0.20 -17.62 9.78
N PHE A 111 1.16 -17.60 8.87
CA PHE A 111 1.74 -18.84 8.33
C PHE A 111 2.51 -19.62 9.38
N ASP A 112 3.30 -18.94 10.21
CA ASP A 112 4.05 -19.56 11.29
C ASP A 112 3.10 -20.15 12.36
N SER A 113 2.04 -19.43 12.74
CA SER A 113 1.03 -19.95 13.67
C SER A 113 0.26 -21.13 13.07
N LEU A 114 0.00 -21.14 11.76
CA LEU A 114 -0.63 -22.27 11.08
C LEU A 114 0.27 -23.52 11.13
N ARG A 115 1.57 -23.35 10.86
CA ARG A 115 2.54 -24.46 10.96
C ARG A 115 2.65 -25.00 12.38
N LEU A 116 2.60 -24.13 13.39
CA LEU A 116 2.57 -24.53 14.80
C LEU A 116 1.28 -25.29 15.14
N ALA A 117 0.12 -24.85 14.63
CA ALA A 117 -1.14 -25.54 14.83
C ALA A 117 -1.20 -26.91 14.14
N GLU A 118 -0.58 -27.04 12.97
CA GLU A 118 -0.44 -28.33 12.26
C GLU A 118 0.49 -29.31 13.00
N ALA A 119 1.55 -28.80 13.63
CA ALA A 119 2.52 -29.59 14.38
C ALA A 119 2.11 -29.86 15.84
N ALA A 120 1.07 -29.19 16.36
CA ALA A 120 0.66 -29.30 17.75
C ALA A 120 0.01 -30.66 18.07
N ASP A 121 0.38 -31.21 19.23
CA ASP A 121 -0.28 -32.37 19.82
C ASP A 121 -1.76 -32.09 20.12
N LEU A 122 -2.58 -33.14 20.18
CA LEU A 122 -4.03 -33.05 20.42
C LEU A 122 -4.41 -32.20 21.64
N ASN A 123 -3.59 -32.23 22.71
CA ASN A 123 -3.82 -31.47 23.94
C ASN A 123 -3.51 -29.97 23.81
N ASN A 124 -2.67 -29.57 22.85
CA ASN A 124 -2.27 -28.18 22.62
C ASN A 124 -2.89 -27.59 21.34
N ARG A 125 -3.56 -28.41 20.54
CA ARG A 125 -4.14 -28.05 19.24
C ARG A 125 -5.16 -26.92 19.36
N GLU A 126 -6.03 -26.94 20.36
CA GLU A 126 -7.06 -25.91 20.56
C GLU A 126 -6.42 -24.54 20.83
N ARG A 127 -5.44 -24.47 21.74
CA ARG A 127 -4.68 -23.23 22.01
C ARG A 127 -3.91 -22.73 20.79
N ALA A 128 -3.38 -23.64 19.97
CA ALA A 128 -2.67 -23.28 18.76
C ALA A 128 -3.63 -22.72 17.69
N LEU A 129 -4.86 -23.26 17.61
CA LEU A 129 -5.92 -22.73 16.74
C LEU A 129 -6.43 -21.35 17.23
N ASP A 130 -6.60 -21.16 18.54
CA ASP A 130 -6.95 -19.84 19.10
C ASP A 130 -5.89 -18.79 18.76
N THR A 131 -4.61 -19.18 18.85
CA THR A 131 -3.48 -18.31 18.49
C THR A 131 -3.50 -17.99 17.00
N LEU A 132 -3.78 -18.99 16.15
CA LEU A 132 -3.94 -18.77 14.72
C LEU A 132 -5.08 -17.76 14.44
N ASP A 133 -6.19 -17.80 15.18
CA ASP A 133 -7.36 -16.95 14.92
C ASP A 133 -7.05 -15.49 15.23
N LEU A 134 -6.36 -15.26 16.35
CA LEU A 134 -5.82 -13.95 16.69
C LEU A 134 -4.86 -13.42 15.60
N THR A 135 -3.96 -14.26 15.09
CA THR A 135 -3.01 -13.84 14.04
C THR A 135 -3.69 -13.57 12.70
N VAL A 136 -4.71 -14.34 12.34
CA VAL A 136 -5.52 -14.15 11.13
C VAL A 136 -6.33 -12.87 11.21
N GLY A 137 -6.86 -12.52 12.39
CA GLY A 137 -7.49 -11.23 12.65
C GLY A 137 -6.57 -10.04 12.37
N GLY A 138 -5.27 -10.18 12.65
CA GLY A 138 -4.24 -9.16 12.37
C GLY A 138 -3.99 -8.90 10.88
N ILE A 139 -4.20 -9.91 10.01
CA ILE A 139 -4.05 -9.74 8.54
C ILE A 139 -5.03 -8.69 8.03
N ARG A 140 -6.29 -8.76 8.49
CA ARG A 140 -7.34 -7.83 8.04
C ARG A 140 -6.96 -6.39 8.33
N GLU A 141 -6.54 -6.10 9.55
CA GLU A 141 -6.18 -4.74 9.95
C GLU A 141 -4.99 -4.21 9.13
N ALA A 142 -3.95 -5.03 8.94
CA ALA A 142 -2.77 -4.62 8.18
C ALA A 142 -3.10 -4.35 6.69
N PHE A 143 -3.93 -5.18 6.07
CA PHE A 143 -4.38 -4.96 4.69
C PHE A 143 -5.37 -3.81 4.54
N ASP A 144 -6.24 -3.56 5.52
CA ASP A 144 -7.12 -2.39 5.53
C ASP A 144 -6.31 -1.09 5.64
N GLN A 145 -5.24 -1.07 6.44
CA GLN A 145 -4.31 0.06 6.49
C GLN A 145 -3.57 0.28 5.15
N LEU A 146 -3.10 -0.80 4.51
CA LEU A 146 -2.45 -0.72 3.19
C LEU A 146 -3.41 -0.20 2.10
N LYS A 147 -4.64 -0.71 2.06
CA LYS A 147 -5.69 -0.27 1.13
C LYS A 147 -6.07 1.20 1.36
N GLY A 148 -6.26 1.61 2.60
CA GLY A 148 -6.53 3.02 2.95
C GLY A 148 -5.37 3.94 2.56
N ALA A 149 -4.13 3.48 2.73
CA ALA A 149 -2.95 4.22 2.33
C ALA A 149 -2.79 4.33 0.80
N ALA A 150 -3.16 3.28 0.05
CA ALA A 150 -3.19 3.30 -1.41
C ALA A 150 -4.18 4.36 -1.94
N LEU A 151 -5.40 4.41 -1.39
CA LEU A 151 -6.44 5.37 -1.78
C LEU A 151 -6.12 6.81 -1.37
N SER A 152 -5.50 7.01 -0.20
CA SER A 152 -5.17 8.36 0.29
C SER A 152 -4.01 9.00 -0.47
N ARG A 153 -3.04 8.22 -0.98
CA ARG A 153 -1.94 8.73 -1.81
C ARG A 153 -2.23 8.83 -3.29
N GLY A 154 -3.31 8.19 -3.75
CA GLY A 154 -3.91 8.41 -5.07
C GLY A 154 -4.68 9.74 -5.18
N ARG A 155 -5.03 10.38 -4.05
CA ARG A 155 -5.57 11.74 -4.08
C ARG A 155 -4.48 12.69 -4.55
N ILE A 156 -4.75 13.38 -5.67
CA ILE A 156 -4.08 14.62 -6.03
C ILE A 156 -4.07 15.46 -4.76
N GLU A 157 -2.89 15.79 -4.24
CA GLU A 157 -2.75 16.74 -3.13
C GLU A 157 -3.22 18.11 -3.62
N GLY A 158 -4.54 18.30 -3.69
CA GLY A 158 -5.21 19.60 -3.74
C GLY A 158 -5.11 20.33 -2.40
N ARG A 159 -4.17 19.93 -1.54
CA ARG A 159 -3.89 20.58 -0.27
C ARG A 159 -2.59 21.34 -0.43
N ARG A 160 -2.74 22.53 -1.03
CA ARG A 160 -2.00 23.73 -0.66
C ARG A 160 -1.60 23.57 0.81
N ALA A 161 -0.31 23.44 1.08
CA ALA A 161 0.22 23.63 2.42
C ALA A 161 -0.08 25.08 2.81
N LEU A 162 -1.30 25.33 3.28
CA LEU A 162 -1.62 26.52 4.04
C LEU A 162 -0.79 26.38 5.33
N PRO A 163 0.13 27.30 5.61
CA PRO A 163 0.83 27.30 6.88
C PRO A 163 -0.21 27.36 7.99
N ALA A 164 -0.16 26.41 8.91
CA ALA A 164 -1.02 26.41 10.09
C ALA A 164 -0.85 27.76 10.82
N PRO A 165 -1.91 28.55 11.05
CA PRO A 165 -1.82 29.72 11.90
C PRO A 165 -1.82 29.24 13.35
N GLY A 166 -0.64 28.93 13.90
CA GLY A 166 -0.58 28.36 15.25
C GLY A 166 0.77 28.40 15.99
N ALA A 167 1.85 28.92 15.39
CA ALA A 167 3.17 28.96 16.05
C ALA A 167 3.60 30.38 16.46
N ARG A 168 2.67 31.19 16.99
CA ARG A 168 2.98 32.46 17.67
C ARG A 168 2.25 32.54 19.00
N ARG A 169 2.79 31.87 20.02
CA ARG A 169 2.88 32.33 21.43
C ARG A 169 3.25 31.15 22.35
N ALA A 170 4.53 30.87 22.42
CA ALA A 170 5.15 30.24 23.59
C ALA A 170 6.55 30.87 23.77
N SER A 171 6.57 32.18 24.02
CA SER A 171 7.79 32.91 24.40
C SER A 171 7.39 34.04 25.34
N ARG A 172 6.92 33.67 26.54
CA ARG A 172 6.88 34.57 27.70
C ARG A 172 6.84 33.75 29.00
N ALA A 173 7.91 33.00 29.22
CA ALA A 173 8.24 32.41 30.52
C ALA A 173 9.76 32.21 30.56
N ALA A 174 10.51 33.31 30.48
CA ALA A 174 11.95 33.38 30.76
C ALA A 174 12.45 34.82 30.61
N ILE A 175 11.92 35.76 31.41
CA ILE A 175 12.70 36.91 31.87
C ILE A 175 12.29 37.11 33.33
N ALA A 176 13.31 37.14 34.17
CA ALA A 176 13.31 37.37 35.61
C ALA A 176 12.55 38.63 36.03
#